data_AF-A0AAU5T1I7-F1
#
_entry.id   AF-A0AAU5T1I7-F1
#
_cell.length_a   1.000
_cell.length_b   1.000
_cell.length_c   1.000
_cell.angle_alpha   90.00
_cell.angle_beta   90.00
_cell.angle_gamma   90.00
#
_symmetry.space_group_name_H-M   'P 1'
#
loop_
_entity.id
_entity.type
_entity.pdbx_description
1 polymer ?
#
loop_
_entity_poly.entity_id
_entity_poly.type
_entity_poly.pdbx_seq_one_letter_code
_entity_poly.pdbx_strand_id
1 'polypeptide(L)'
;MNVSFVALGMLLAVGVALTGGALLRRGRVAPVARLLLAGAGVGFVLAGLAPADINENQHVLGALFIMAVGNIGLIVTGFGMAEHVPIPLRWGTIVLGAMAITAFGLFLSDHYLGLGMGGMERAAVLPLLLWALTVGVRGLLLRTGRMQEAMPAARLSRTD
;
A
#
# COMPACT_ATOMS: atom_id res chain seq x y z
N MET A 1 5.37 -13.55 14.66
CA MET A 1 4.64 -12.86 13.56
C MET A 1 4.22 -11.43 13.92
N ASN A 2 3.78 -11.19 15.16
CA ASN A 2 3.22 -9.91 15.63
C ASN A 2 4.09 -8.67 15.41
N VAL A 3 5.38 -8.74 15.76
CA VAL A 3 6.32 -7.61 15.57
C VAL A 3 6.48 -7.26 14.09
N SER A 4 6.46 -8.27 13.21
CA SER A 4 6.55 -8.08 11.76
C SER A 4 5.33 -7.32 11.21
N PHE A 5 4.13 -7.61 11.73
CA PHE A 5 2.90 -6.88 11.37
C PHE A 5 2.94 -5.44 11.86
N VAL A 6 3.39 -5.22 13.10
CA VAL A 6 3.56 -3.86 13.65
C VAL A 6 4.58 -3.07 12.84
N ALA A 7 5.75 -3.66 12.55
CA ALA A 7 6.79 -3.03 11.74
C ALA A 7 6.29 -2.70 10.32
N LEU A 8 5.57 -3.64 9.69
CA LEU A 8 4.95 -3.43 8.38
C LEU A 8 3.96 -2.28 8.40
N GLY A 9 3.07 -2.23 9.38
CA GLY A 9 2.08 -1.17 9.52
C GLY A 9 2.72 0.21 9.70
N MET A 10 3.76 0.29 10.55
CA MET A 10 4.53 1.52 10.76
C MET A 10 5.25 1.96 9.48
N LEU A 11 5.95 1.04 8.81
CA LEU A 11 6.66 1.34 7.56
C LEU A 11 5.70 1.76 6.44
N LEU A 12 4.51 1.15 6.36
CA LEU A 12 3.49 1.53 5.39
C LEU A 12 3.00 2.96 5.66
N ALA A 13 2.66 3.29 6.90
CA ALA A 13 2.21 4.63 7.28
C ALA A 13 3.28 5.70 7.00
N VAL A 14 4.53 5.45 7.39
CA VAL A 14 5.67 6.33 7.11
C VAL A 14 5.90 6.45 5.60
N GLY A 15 5.85 5.34 4.86
CA GLY A 15 6.00 5.31 3.41
C GLY A 15 4.95 6.16 2.70
N VAL A 16 3.68 6.09 3.13
CA VAL A 16 2.58 6.90 2.61
C VAL A 16 2.80 8.39 2.90
N ALA A 17 3.25 8.75 4.11
CA ALA A 17 3.54 10.13 4.47
C ALA A 17 4.68 10.72 3.62
N LEU A 18 5.75 9.94 3.39
CA LEU A 18 6.92 10.38 2.64
C LEU A 18 6.72 10.41 1.12
N THR A 19 5.99 9.44 0.56
CA THR A 19 5.85 9.31 -0.90
C THR A 19 4.61 10.00 -1.45
N GLY A 20 3.62 10.31 -0.62
CA GLY A 20 2.33 10.83 -1.06
C GLY A 20 2.43 12.14 -1.85
N GLY A 21 3.44 12.98 -1.60
CA GLY A 21 3.64 14.25 -2.32
C GLY A 21 4.17 14.06 -3.75
N ALA A 22 4.91 12.98 -3.98
CA ALA A 22 5.43 12.63 -5.30
C ALA A 22 4.43 11.79 -6.09
N LEU A 23 3.71 10.89 -5.43
CA LEU A 23 2.86 9.91 -6.12
C LEU A 23 1.49 10.47 -6.54
N LEU A 24 0.91 11.38 -5.75
CA LEU A 24 -0.46 11.85 -5.94
C LEU A 24 -0.51 13.26 -6.54
N ARG A 25 -1.51 13.53 -7.36
CA ARG A 25 -1.82 14.87 -7.88
C ARG A 25 -2.16 15.80 -6.72
N ARG A 26 -1.84 17.08 -6.85
CA ARG A 26 -2.34 18.11 -5.91
C ARG A 26 -3.86 18.22 -6.07
N GLY A 27 -4.60 18.03 -5.00
CA GLY A 27 -6.07 18.08 -5.00
C GLY A 27 -6.70 17.36 -3.81
N ARG A 28 -8.03 17.36 -3.74
CA ARG A 28 -8.80 16.78 -2.62
C ARG A 28 -8.70 15.25 -2.50
N VAL A 29 -8.35 14.57 -3.60
CA VAL A 29 -8.18 13.10 -3.61
C VAL A 29 -6.92 12.67 -2.86
N ALA A 30 -5.86 13.49 -2.88
CA ALA A 30 -4.58 13.14 -2.28
C ALA A 30 -4.63 12.90 -0.75
N PRO A 31 -5.21 13.80 0.06
CA PRO A 31 -5.31 13.55 1.51
C PRO A 31 -6.20 12.35 1.82
N VAL A 32 -7.27 12.12 1.04
CA VAL A 32 -8.18 10.97 1.23
C VAL A 32 -7.43 9.66 0.96
N ALA A 33 -6.74 9.55 -0.18
CA ALA A 33 -5.92 8.38 -0.51
C ALA A 33 -4.89 8.08 0.59
N ARG A 34 -4.18 9.11 1.06
CA ARG A 34 -3.18 8.95 2.13
C ARG A 34 -3.81 8.52 3.45
N LEU A 35 -4.94 9.11 3.84
CA LEU A 35 -5.62 8.76 5.08
C LEU A 35 -6.07 7.30 5.06
N LEU A 36 -6.66 6.85 3.95
CA LEU A 36 -7.11 5.47 3.80
C LEU A 36 -5.95 4.46 3.83
N LEU A 37 -4.85 4.75 3.12
CA LEU A 37 -3.65 3.89 3.15
C LEU A 37 -2.95 3.92 4.52
N ALA A 38 -2.90 5.06 5.19
CA ALA A 38 -2.40 5.16 6.57
C ALA A 38 -3.30 4.37 7.53
N GLY A 39 -4.62 4.36 7.31
CA GLY A 39 -5.58 3.51 8.00
C GLY A 39 -5.21 2.03 7.86
N ALA A 40 -4.82 1.57 6.67
CA ALA A 40 -4.32 0.20 6.49
C ALA A 40 -3.08 -0.09 7.35
N GLY A 41 -2.16 0.88 7.45
CA GLY A 41 -1.00 0.80 8.34
C GLY A 41 -1.39 0.64 9.81
N VAL A 42 -2.37 1.42 10.28
CA VAL A 42 -2.96 1.27 11.61
C VAL A 42 -3.59 -0.13 11.77
N GLY A 43 -4.29 -0.62 10.76
CA GLY A 43 -4.86 -1.97 10.77
C GLY A 43 -3.83 -3.07 10.97
N PHE A 44 -2.68 -2.99 10.28
CA PHE A 44 -1.56 -3.93 10.48
C PHE A 44 -0.97 -3.85 11.89
N VAL A 45 -0.85 -2.65 12.46
CA VAL A 45 -0.41 -2.48 13.85
C VAL A 45 -1.40 -3.12 14.81
N LEU A 46 -2.71 -2.86 14.64
CA LEU A 46 -3.76 -3.43 15.49
C LEU A 46 -3.79 -4.95 15.42
N ALA A 47 -3.76 -5.54 14.23
CA ALA A 47 -3.74 -6.99 14.03
C ALA A 47 -2.46 -7.64 14.58
N GLY A 48 -1.34 -6.92 14.60
CA GLY A 48 -0.08 -7.36 15.21
C GLY A 48 -0.09 -7.28 16.75
N LEU A 49 -0.65 -6.22 17.32
CA LEU A 49 -0.75 -6.03 18.78
C LEU A 49 -1.81 -6.93 19.43
N ALA A 50 -2.88 -7.25 18.68
CA ALA A 50 -3.94 -8.16 19.08
C ALA A 50 -4.03 -9.34 18.11
N PRO A 51 -3.23 -10.39 18.34
CA PRO A 51 -3.39 -11.67 17.65
C PRO A 51 -4.80 -12.23 17.84
N ALA A 52 -5.29 -12.96 16.84
CA ALA A 52 -6.65 -13.53 16.84
C ALA A 52 -6.92 -14.45 18.04
N ASP A 53 -5.88 -15.15 18.53
CA ASP A 53 -5.94 -16.03 19.70
C ASP A 53 -5.94 -15.29 21.05
N ILE A 54 -5.64 -13.99 21.06
CA ILE A 54 -5.60 -13.16 22.27
C ILE A 54 -6.82 -12.24 22.35
N ASN A 55 -7.10 -11.49 21.27
CA ASN A 55 -8.23 -10.58 21.21
C ASN A 55 -8.76 -10.50 19.78
N GLU A 56 -9.68 -11.42 19.49
CA GLU A 56 -10.31 -11.57 18.19
C GLU A 56 -11.03 -10.29 17.71
N ASN A 57 -11.75 -9.60 18.59
CA ASN A 57 -12.46 -8.37 18.22
C ASN A 57 -11.52 -7.28 17.69
N GLN A 58 -10.38 -7.10 18.36
CA GLN A 58 -9.37 -6.13 17.94
C GLN A 58 -8.61 -6.60 16.69
N HIS A 59 -8.40 -7.91 16.54
CA HIS A 59 -7.84 -8.49 15.32
C HIS A 59 -8.75 -8.23 14.11
N VAL A 60 -10.06 -8.50 14.25
CA VAL A 60 -11.08 -8.28 13.21
C VAL A 60 -11.17 -6.80 12.85
N LEU A 61 -11.10 -5.89 13.82
CA LEU A 61 -11.03 -4.46 13.56
C LEU A 61 -9.78 -4.09 12.74
N GLY A 62 -8.62 -4.67 13.08
CA GLY A 62 -7.39 -4.51 12.30
C GLY A 62 -7.55 -5.03 10.86
N ALA A 63 -8.12 -6.22 10.70
CA ALA A 63 -8.41 -6.83 9.41
C ALA A 63 -9.35 -5.96 8.56
N LEU A 64 -10.38 -5.36 9.17
CA LEU A 64 -11.29 -4.44 8.48
C LEU A 64 -10.56 -3.19 7.95
N PHE A 65 -9.65 -2.62 8.75
CA PHE A 65 -8.83 -1.49 8.31
C PHE A 65 -7.90 -1.87 7.15
N ILE A 66 -7.33 -3.08 7.16
CA ILE A 66 -6.47 -3.54 6.06
C ILE A 66 -7.30 -3.84 4.81
N MET A 67 -8.29 -4.73 4.93
CA MET A 67 -9.00 -5.35 3.81
C MET A 67 -10.08 -4.46 3.20
N ALA A 68 -10.70 -3.57 3.99
CA ALA A 68 -11.66 -2.61 3.47
C ALA A 68 -11.00 -1.25 3.25
N VAL A 69 -10.59 -0.58 4.34
CA VAL A 69 -10.14 0.82 4.29
C VAL A 69 -8.89 0.96 3.41
N GLY A 70 -7.90 0.09 3.58
CA GLY A 70 -6.67 0.10 2.78
C GLY A 70 -6.90 -0.15 1.30
N ASN A 71 -7.73 -1.14 0.95
CA ASN A 71 -8.00 -1.49 -0.44
C ASN A 71 -8.89 -0.45 -1.15
N ILE A 72 -9.82 0.21 -0.44
CA ILE A 72 -10.51 1.41 -0.95
C ILE A 72 -9.47 2.51 -1.19
N GLY A 73 -8.57 2.73 -0.23
CA GLY A 73 -7.45 3.66 -0.38
C GLY A 73 -6.59 3.39 -1.60
N LEU A 74 -6.39 2.11 -1.94
CA LEU A 74 -5.65 1.68 -3.11
C LEU A 74 -6.36 2.09 -4.40
N ILE A 75 -7.66 1.82 -4.53
CA ILE A 75 -8.46 2.25 -5.69
C ILE A 75 -8.41 3.78 -5.84
N VAL A 76 -8.66 4.52 -4.76
CA VAL A 76 -8.63 5.99 -4.75
C VAL A 76 -7.24 6.51 -5.14
N THR A 77 -6.18 5.83 -4.69
CA THR A 77 -4.80 6.17 -5.05
C THR A 77 -4.56 6.05 -6.55
N GLY A 78 -5.05 4.98 -7.18
CA GLY A 78 -4.91 4.77 -8.62
C GLY A 78 -5.50 5.89 -9.46
N PHE A 79 -6.69 6.38 -9.10
CA PHE A 79 -7.30 7.56 -9.74
C PHE A 79 -6.61 8.89 -9.38
N GLY A 80 -6.01 8.96 -8.19
CA GLY A 80 -5.33 10.14 -7.68
C GLY A 80 -3.87 10.30 -8.12
N MET A 81 -3.28 9.34 -8.83
CA MET A 81 -1.85 9.35 -9.19
C MET A 81 -1.46 10.52 -10.11
N ALA A 82 -0.27 11.08 -9.90
CA ALA A 82 0.28 12.20 -10.68
C ALA A 82 0.52 11.86 -12.15
N GLU A 83 0.52 12.88 -13.03
CA GLU A 83 0.61 12.70 -14.50
C GLU A 83 1.94 12.10 -14.96
N HIS A 84 3.02 12.35 -14.22
CA HIS A 84 4.32 11.74 -14.46
C HIS A 84 4.39 10.26 -14.04
N VAL A 85 3.33 9.71 -13.44
CA VAL A 85 3.26 8.29 -13.05
C VAL A 85 2.79 7.47 -14.26
N PRO A 86 3.51 6.40 -14.63
CA PRO A 86 3.15 5.57 -15.79
C PRO A 86 1.73 5.03 -15.72
N ILE A 87 1.03 5.05 -16.86
CA ILE A 87 -0.33 4.52 -17.01
C ILE A 87 -0.47 3.07 -16.51
N PRO A 88 0.47 2.15 -16.76
CA PRO A 88 0.37 0.77 -16.24
C PRO A 88 0.34 0.71 -14.72
N LEU A 89 1.09 1.58 -14.01
CA LEU A 89 1.09 1.61 -12.55
C LEU A 89 -0.25 2.13 -12.00
N ARG A 90 -0.87 3.10 -12.69
CA ARG A 90 -2.20 3.62 -12.35
C ARG A 90 -3.26 2.53 -12.45
N TRP A 91 -3.34 1.86 -13.60
CA TRP A 91 -4.29 0.77 -13.81
C TRP A 91 -4.00 -0.42 -12.90
N GLY A 92 -2.73 -0.81 -12.75
CA GLY A 92 -2.33 -1.87 -11.84
C GLY A 92 -2.77 -1.60 -10.40
N THR A 93 -2.65 -0.35 -9.94
CA THR A 93 -3.14 0.08 -8.62
C THR A 93 -4.66 -0.12 -8.48
N ILE A 94 -5.43 0.33 -9.48
CA ILE A 94 -6.90 0.19 -9.46
C ILE A 94 -7.30 -1.30 -9.49
N VAL A 95 -6.68 -2.09 -10.36
CA VAL A 95 -6.98 -3.52 -10.51
C VAL A 95 -6.62 -4.29 -9.24
N LEU A 96 -5.46 -4.03 -8.63
CA LEU A 96 -5.09 -4.63 -7.35
C LEU A 96 -6.10 -4.30 -6.25
N GLY A 97 -6.52 -3.03 -6.16
CA GLY A 97 -7.54 -2.61 -5.19
C GLY A 97 -8.90 -3.28 -5.45
N ALA A 98 -9.34 -3.34 -6.70
CA ALA A 98 -10.59 -3.98 -7.08
C ALA A 98 -10.56 -5.49 -6.76
N MET A 99 -9.49 -6.20 -7.14
CA MET A 99 -9.32 -7.63 -6.82
C MET A 99 -9.37 -7.87 -5.30
N ALA A 100 -8.71 -7.01 -4.52
CA ALA A 100 -8.68 -7.15 -3.06
C ALA A 100 -10.04 -6.90 -2.41
N ILE A 101 -10.80 -5.88 -2.87
CA ILE A 101 -12.17 -5.63 -2.41
C ILE A 101 -13.11 -6.76 -2.81
N THR A 102 -12.99 -7.29 -4.03
CA THR A 102 -13.78 -8.45 -4.46
C THR A 102 -13.45 -9.67 -3.60
N ALA A 103 -12.18 -9.96 -3.35
CA ALA A 103 -11.76 -11.05 -2.46
C ALA A 103 -12.30 -10.85 -1.03
N PHE A 104 -12.27 -9.62 -0.52
CA PHE A 104 -12.85 -9.30 0.78
C PHE A 104 -14.37 -9.50 0.82
N GLY A 105 -15.10 -9.08 -0.21
CA GLY A 105 -16.55 -9.33 -0.31
C GLY A 105 -16.88 -10.82 -0.38
N LEU A 106 -16.09 -11.60 -1.12
CA LEU A 106 -16.21 -13.06 -1.17
C LEU A 106 -15.91 -13.71 0.18
N PHE A 107 -14.88 -13.22 0.89
CA PHE A 107 -14.54 -13.66 2.24
C PHE A 107 -15.72 -13.46 3.20
N LEU A 108 -16.30 -12.26 3.23
CA LEU A 108 -17.48 -11.95 4.06
C LEU A 108 -18.73 -12.76 3.70
N SER A 109 -18.78 -13.29 2.48
CA SER A 109 -19.88 -14.12 1.99
C SER A 109 -19.61 -15.63 2.16
N ASP A 110 -18.50 -16.01 2.79
CA ASP A 110 -18.04 -17.40 2.91
C ASP A 110 -17.83 -18.16 1.58
N HIS A 111 -17.59 -17.41 0.49
CA HIS A 111 -17.36 -17.97 -0.85
C HIS A 111 -15.86 -18.02 -1.17
N TYR A 112 -15.18 -19.08 -0.76
CA TYR A 112 -13.71 -19.14 -0.85
C TYR A 112 -13.13 -19.59 -2.19
N LEU A 113 -13.95 -19.95 -3.19
CA LEU A 113 -13.51 -20.37 -4.54
C LEU A 113 -12.44 -21.48 -4.55
N GLY A 114 -12.45 -22.38 -3.56
CA GLY A 114 -11.44 -23.45 -3.41
C GLY A 114 -10.11 -23.02 -2.78
N LEU A 115 -9.93 -21.74 -2.43
CA LEU A 115 -8.74 -21.24 -1.73
C LEU A 115 -8.79 -21.52 -0.22
N GLY A 116 -9.98 -21.82 0.31
CA GLY A 116 -10.26 -21.91 1.75
C GLY A 116 -10.26 -20.55 2.44
N MET A 117 -10.65 -20.53 3.71
CA MET A 117 -10.77 -19.31 4.52
C MET A 117 -9.46 -18.50 4.51
N GLY A 118 -8.35 -19.11 4.96
CA GLY A 118 -7.05 -18.44 5.01
C GLY A 118 -6.45 -18.08 3.65
N GLY A 119 -6.85 -18.78 2.57
CA GLY A 119 -6.44 -18.41 1.22
C GLY A 119 -7.16 -17.16 0.73
N MET A 120 -8.45 -17.03 1.03
CA MET A 120 -9.23 -15.85 0.66
C MET A 120 -8.81 -14.60 1.47
N GLU A 121 -8.46 -14.75 2.75
CA GLU A 121 -7.87 -13.65 3.54
C GLU A 121 -6.59 -13.12 2.88
N ARG A 122 -5.72 -14.01 2.41
CA ARG A 122 -4.49 -13.62 1.69
C ARG A 122 -4.82 -12.93 0.38
N ALA A 123 -5.83 -13.39 -0.35
CA ALA A 123 -6.28 -12.73 -1.58
C ALA A 123 -6.79 -11.29 -1.32
N ALA A 124 -7.37 -11.03 -0.16
CA ALA A 124 -7.80 -9.69 0.25
C ALA A 124 -6.67 -8.78 0.76
N VAL A 125 -5.54 -9.34 1.22
CA VAL A 125 -4.43 -8.57 1.84
C VAL A 125 -3.23 -8.39 0.90
N LEU A 126 -2.84 -9.44 0.17
CA LEU A 126 -1.63 -9.45 -0.66
C LEU A 126 -1.61 -8.36 -1.75
N PRO A 127 -2.72 -7.99 -2.42
CA PRO A 127 -2.67 -6.95 -3.45
C PRO A 127 -2.16 -5.60 -2.93
N LEU A 128 -2.54 -5.22 -1.70
CA LEU A 128 -2.04 -3.99 -1.05
C LEU A 128 -0.53 -4.06 -0.81
N LEU A 129 -0.03 -5.21 -0.35
CA LEU A 129 1.38 -5.42 -0.07
C LEU A 129 2.21 -5.44 -1.37
N LEU A 130 1.70 -6.11 -2.40
CA LEU A 130 2.32 -6.13 -3.72
C LEU A 130 2.42 -4.72 -4.30
N TRP A 131 1.37 -3.91 -4.14
CA TRP A 131 1.39 -2.51 -4.55
C TRP A 131 2.44 -1.71 -3.77
N ALA A 132 2.45 -1.81 -2.45
CA ALA A 132 3.41 -1.08 -1.61
C ALA A 132 4.87 -1.44 -1.97
N LEU A 133 5.14 -2.71 -2.20
CA LEU A 133 6.44 -3.19 -2.69
C LEU A 133 6.79 -2.57 -4.05
N THR A 134 5.85 -2.62 -5.01
CA THR A 134 6.07 -2.11 -6.37
C THR A 134 6.38 -0.60 -6.37
N VAL A 135 5.61 0.19 -5.61
CA VAL A 135 5.85 1.63 -5.47
C VAL A 135 7.16 1.92 -4.75
N GLY A 136 7.48 1.16 -3.70
CA GLY A 136 8.75 1.28 -2.96
C GLY A 136 9.96 1.01 -3.84
N VAL A 137 9.96 -0.11 -4.58
CA VAL A 137 11.03 -0.47 -5.53
C VAL A 137 11.18 0.58 -6.62
N ARG A 138 10.08 1.03 -7.23
CA ARG A 138 10.11 2.10 -8.23
C ARG A 138 10.72 3.39 -7.66
N GLY A 139 10.35 3.77 -6.44
CA GLY A 139 10.89 4.95 -5.76
C GLY A 139 12.41 4.85 -5.55
N LEU A 140 12.90 3.66 -5.19
CA LEU A 140 14.32 3.40 -5.04
C LEU A 140 15.07 3.52 -6.37
N LEU A 141 14.54 2.91 -7.44
CA LEU A 141 15.14 2.95 -8.79
C LEU A 141 15.20 4.37 -9.37
N LEU A 142 14.16 5.19 -9.14
CA LEU A 142 14.16 6.59 -9.57
C LEU A 142 15.15 7.45 -8.76
N ARG A 143 15.39 7.12 -7.48
CA ARG A 143 16.38 7.81 -6.66
C ARG A 143 17.81 7.50 -7.13
N THR A 144 18.10 6.25 -7.45
CA THR A 144 19.43 5.84 -7.92
C THR A 144 19.78 6.49 -9.26
N GLY A 145 18.84 6.55 -10.21
CA GLY A 145 19.07 7.23 -11.49
C GLY A 145 19.43 8.71 -11.34
N ARG A 146 18.68 9.45 -10.50
CA ARG A 146 18.98 10.88 -10.23
C ARG A 146 20.34 11.11 -9.58
N MET A 147 20.79 10.21 -8.69
CA MET A 147 22.11 10.30 -8.09
C MET A 147 23.23 10.04 -9.10
N GLN A 148 23.01 9.10 -10.03
CA GLN A 148 23.97 8.80 -11.09
C GLN A 148 24.12 9.94 -12.10
N GLU A 149 23.06 10.70 -12.40
CA GLU A 149 23.13 11.87 -13.31
C GLU A 149 23.82 13.08 -12.67
N ALA A 150 23.69 13.27 -11.35
CA ALA A 150 24.31 14.39 -10.63
C ALA A 150 25.84 14.25 -10.47
N MET A 151 26.36 13.02 -10.35
CA MET A 151 27.79 12.76 -10.17
C MET A 151 28.70 13.13 -11.36
N PRO A 152 28.32 12.90 -12.64
CA PRO A 152 29.07 13.36 -13.80
C PRO A 152 29.06 14.88 -13.93
N ALA A 153 27.91 15.54 -13.70
CA ALA A 153 27.78 17.00 -13.81
C ALA A 153 28.69 17.74 -12.81
N ALA A 154 28.76 17.25 -11.57
CA ALA A 154 29.65 17.82 -10.55
C ALA A 154 31.14 17.52 -10.79
N ARG A 155 31.47 16.53 -11.63
CA ARG A 155 32.86 16.17 -11.97
C ARG A 155 33.38 17.01 -13.14
N LEU A 156 32.50 17.37 -14.08
CA LEU A 156 32.79 18.26 -15.20
C LEU A 156 32.92 19.72 -14.75
N SER A 157 32.16 20.18 -13.75
CA SER A 157 32.26 21.54 -13.21
C SER A 157 33.48 21.80 -12.32
N ARG A 158 34.34 20.79 -12.12
CA ARG A 158 35.51 20.86 -11.22
C ARG A 158 36.84 20.84 -11.97
N THR A 159 36.77 20.76 -13.30
CA THR A 159 37.94 20.71 -14.20
C THR A 159 38.15 22.02 -14.97
N ASP A 160 37.36 23.05 -14.69
CA ASP A 160 37.49 24.43 -15.19
C ASP A 160 37.93 25.35 -14.03
#